data_AF-A0A3D2RHD1-F1
#
_entry.id   AF-A0A3D2RHD1-F1
#
_cell.length_a   1.000
_cell.length_b   1.000
_cell.length_c   1.000
_cell.angle_alpha   90.00
_cell.angle_beta   90.00
_cell.angle_gamma   90.00
#
_symmetry.space_group_name_H-M   'P 1'
#
loop_
_entity.id
_entity.type
_entity.pdbx_description
1 polymer ?
#
loop_
_entity_poly.entity_id
_entity_poly.type
_entity_poly.pdbx_seq_one_letter_code
_entity_poly.pdbx_strand_id
1 'polypeptide(L)'
;LERMFKIAPDLPADLLPACRAAIEAWPSIIENRYCAPNLTLIHADLHPWNIFVPNEGSGPPLIFDWELLSRGIGVYDVSYLIIRCRLNPEERHSFEEALIPRYHTQLCECGVDGYSL
;
A
#
# COMPACT_ATOMS: atom_id res chain seq x y z
N LEU A 1 20.00 12.88 -8.05
CA LEU A 1 20.90 11.77 -8.46
C LEU A 1 22.18 11.73 -7.62
N GLU A 2 22.93 12.82 -7.43
CA GLU A 2 24.14 12.81 -6.58
C GLU A 2 23.90 12.29 -5.14
N ARG A 3 22.76 12.60 -4.52
CA ARG A 3 22.37 12.03 -3.21
C ARG A 3 22.11 10.51 -3.25
N MET A 4 21.66 9.96 -4.37
CA MET A 4 21.39 8.53 -4.52
C MET A 4 22.69 7.71 -4.45
N PHE A 5 23.76 8.21 -5.07
CA PHE A 5 25.08 7.58 -5.04
C PHE A 5 25.72 7.56 -3.66
N LYS A 6 25.33 8.47 -2.75
CA LYS A 6 25.75 8.42 -1.34
C LYS A 6 25.04 7.32 -0.54
N ILE A 7 23.84 6.93 -0.95
CA ILE A 7 22.98 6.01 -0.20
C ILE A 7 23.17 4.56 -0.69
N ALA A 8 23.54 4.37 -1.96
CA ALA A 8 23.79 3.07 -2.56
C ALA A 8 25.12 3.06 -3.34
N PRO A 9 26.28 3.06 -2.64
CA PRO A 9 27.60 3.09 -3.29
C PRO A 9 27.87 1.83 -4.14
N ASP A 10 27.24 0.71 -3.78
CA ASP A 10 27.41 -0.59 -4.44
C ASP A 10 26.38 -0.85 -5.55
N LEU A 11 25.64 0.17 -5.99
CA LEU A 11 24.64 0.02 -7.04
C LEU A 11 25.31 -0.40 -8.37
N PRO A 12 24.96 -1.56 -8.96
CA PRO A 12 25.52 -2.00 -10.22
C PRO A 12 25.34 -0.96 -11.33
N ALA A 13 26.42 -0.70 -12.08
CA ALA A 13 26.45 0.38 -13.08
C ALA A 13 25.42 0.18 -14.21
N ASP A 14 25.07 -1.07 -14.50
CA ASP A 14 24.05 -1.49 -15.47
C ASP A 14 22.61 -1.18 -15.02
N LEU A 15 22.37 -1.02 -13.72
CA LEU A 15 21.06 -0.60 -13.19
C LEU A 15 20.87 0.92 -13.19
N LEU A 16 21.95 1.71 -13.35
CA LEU A 16 21.86 3.17 -13.32
C LEU A 16 20.89 3.77 -14.34
N PRO A 17 20.83 3.30 -15.61
CA PRO A 17 19.84 3.78 -16.56
C PRO A 17 18.41 3.52 -16.10
N ALA A 18 18.14 2.34 -15.52
CA ALA A 18 16.82 1.97 -15.02
C ALA A 18 16.43 2.81 -13.79
N CYS A 19 17.33 2.99 -12.83
CA CYS A 19 17.09 3.85 -11.66
C CYS A 19 16.80 5.29 -12.06
N ARG A 20 17.55 5.83 -13.03
CA ARG A 20 17.32 7.17 -13.58
C ARG A 20 15.95 7.28 -14.22
N ALA A 21 15.62 6.35 -15.13
CA ALA A 21 14.32 6.34 -15.80
C ALA A 21 13.17 6.23 -14.79
N ALA A 22 13.31 5.40 -13.76
CA ALA A 22 12.32 5.26 -12.70
C ALA A 22 12.14 6.58 -11.92
N ILE A 23 13.21 7.25 -11.52
CA ILE A 23 13.15 8.54 -10.82
C ILE A 23 12.50 9.63 -11.68
N GLU A 24 12.86 9.69 -12.96
CA GLU A 24 12.32 10.67 -13.90
C GLU A 24 10.83 10.42 -14.20
N ALA A 25 10.41 9.15 -14.28
CA ALA A 25 9.01 8.78 -14.47
C ALA A 25 8.18 8.91 -13.20
N TRP A 26 8.80 8.81 -12.01
CA TRP A 26 8.11 8.72 -10.72
C TRP A 26 7.02 9.79 -10.51
N PRO A 27 7.26 11.09 -10.79
CA PRO A 27 6.23 12.12 -10.62
C PRO A 27 4.94 11.79 -11.39
N SER A 28 5.04 11.40 -12.67
CA SER A 28 3.88 11.05 -13.50
C SER A 28 3.15 9.79 -13.01
N ILE A 29 3.88 8.83 -12.44
CA ILE A 29 3.31 7.59 -11.90
C ILE A 29 2.51 7.87 -10.62
N ILE A 30 3.02 8.76 -9.77
CA ILE A 30 2.39 9.06 -8.47
C ILE A 30 1.31 10.13 -8.55
N GLU A 31 1.34 11.01 -9.54
CA GLU A 31 0.40 12.13 -9.68
C GLU A 31 -1.05 11.63 -9.66
N ASN A 32 -1.34 10.57 -10.43
CA ASN A 32 -2.66 9.93 -10.45
C ASN A 32 -3.09 9.39 -9.07
N ARG A 33 -2.16 9.07 -8.17
CA ARG A 33 -2.46 8.57 -6.82
C ARG A 33 -2.72 9.70 -5.82
N TYR A 34 -2.07 10.84 -5.98
CA TYR A 34 -2.16 11.99 -5.05
C TYR A 34 -3.16 13.06 -5.47
N CYS A 35 -3.59 13.02 -6.73
CA CYS A 35 -4.53 13.98 -7.33
C CYS A 35 -5.88 13.35 -7.70
N ALA A 36 -6.09 12.04 -7.45
CA ALA A 36 -7.40 11.43 -7.63
C ALA A 36 -8.46 12.08 -6.72
N PRO A 37 -9.74 12.07 -7.11
CA PRO A 37 -10.83 12.39 -6.19
C PRO A 37 -10.93 11.34 -5.06
N ASN A 38 -11.62 11.68 -3.98
CA ASN A 38 -11.95 10.76 -2.87
C ASN A 38 -10.73 10.14 -2.16
N LEU A 39 -9.68 10.95 -1.96
CA LEU A 39 -8.50 10.51 -1.22
C LEU A 39 -8.80 10.43 0.28
N THR A 40 -8.23 9.42 0.91
CA THR A 40 -8.25 9.21 2.36
C THR A 40 -6.86 9.40 2.94
N LEU A 41 -6.78 9.35 4.27
CA LEU A 41 -5.51 9.12 4.95
C LEU A 41 -5.15 7.64 4.80
N ILE A 42 -3.92 7.34 4.37
CA ILE A 42 -3.40 5.98 4.22
C ILE A 42 -2.12 5.81 5.04
N HIS A 43 -1.86 4.58 5.47
CA HIS A 43 -0.62 4.16 6.11
C HIS A 43 0.56 4.17 5.12
N ALA A 44 0.30 3.81 3.86
CA ALA A 44 1.24 3.77 2.74
C ALA A 44 2.35 2.69 2.82
N ASP A 45 2.54 2.07 3.99
CA ASP A 45 3.37 0.86 4.18
C ASP A 45 2.66 -0.21 5.04
N LEU A 46 1.35 -0.43 4.83
CA LEU A 46 0.60 -1.40 5.62
C LEU A 46 0.95 -2.85 5.21
N HIS A 47 1.69 -3.55 6.06
CA HIS A 47 2.06 -4.94 5.84
C HIS A 47 2.08 -5.75 7.14
N PRO A 48 2.13 -7.10 7.10
CA PRO A 48 1.99 -7.93 8.30
C PRO A 48 2.99 -7.61 9.42
N TRP A 49 4.20 -7.13 9.07
CA TRP A 49 5.20 -6.74 10.07
C TRP A 49 4.94 -5.40 10.77
N ASN A 50 3.94 -4.65 10.33
CA ASN A 50 3.47 -3.37 10.92
C ASN A 50 2.11 -3.54 11.61
N ILE A 51 1.73 -4.78 11.92
CA ILE A 51 0.46 -5.12 12.56
C ILE A 51 0.74 -6.05 13.75
N PHE A 52 0.35 -5.63 14.95
CA PHE A 52 0.23 -6.55 16.08
C PHE A 52 -1.13 -7.23 16.02
N VAL A 53 -1.11 -8.55 15.88
CA VAL A 53 -2.31 -9.39 15.97
C VAL A 53 -2.44 -9.90 17.41
N PRO A 54 -3.51 -9.55 18.14
CA PRO A 54 -3.69 -10.00 19.51
C PRO A 54 -3.81 -11.51 19.62
N ASN A 55 -3.27 -12.08 20.69
CA ASN A 55 -3.47 -13.49 21.01
C ASN A 55 -4.94 -13.76 21.33
N GLU A 56 -5.43 -14.93 20.91
CA GLU A 56 -6.75 -15.48 21.25
C GLU A 56 -7.94 -14.53 21.02
N GLY A 57 -7.83 -13.61 20.04
CA GLY A 57 -8.93 -12.70 19.70
C GLY A 57 -9.27 -11.69 20.79
N SER A 58 -8.34 -11.40 21.70
CA SER A 58 -8.50 -10.46 22.82
C SER A 58 -8.78 -9.00 22.42
N GLY A 59 -8.75 -8.67 21.12
CA GLY A 59 -9.08 -7.35 20.62
C GLY A 59 -8.84 -7.22 19.11
N PRO A 60 -9.03 -6.00 18.55
CA PRO A 60 -8.70 -5.72 17.16
C PRO A 60 -7.18 -5.67 16.94
N PRO A 61 -6.71 -5.89 15.70
CA PRO A 61 -5.31 -5.67 15.34
C PRO A 61 -4.88 -4.22 15.58
N LEU A 62 -3.63 -4.02 16.01
CA LEU A 62 -3.04 -2.71 16.20
C LEU A 62 -2.04 -2.42 15.07
N ILE A 63 -2.25 -1.32 14.37
CA ILE A 63 -1.38 -0.85 13.27
C ILE A 63 -0.40 0.18 13.82
N PHE A 64 0.88 0.01 13.50
CA PHE A 64 1.96 0.89 13.93
C PHE A 64 2.91 1.21 12.76
N ASP A 65 3.89 2.09 13.02
CA ASP A 65 4.86 2.56 12.02
C ASP A 65 4.25 3.46 10.92
N TRP A 66 3.60 4.53 11.37
CA TRP A 66 2.92 5.50 10.51
C TRP A 66 3.87 6.52 9.85
N GLU A 67 5.16 6.20 9.66
CA GLU A 67 6.14 7.17 9.15
C GLU A 67 5.86 7.62 7.70
N LEU A 68 5.17 6.78 6.91
CA LEU A 68 4.75 7.08 5.53
C LEU A 68 3.31 7.59 5.41
N LEU A 69 2.70 8.00 6.53
CA LEU A 69 1.35 8.55 6.57
C LEU A 69 1.16 9.61 5.48
N SER A 70 0.20 9.38 4.59
CA SER A 70 0.00 10.24 3.43
C SER A 70 -1.46 10.25 2.97
N ARG A 71 -1.77 11.18 2.07
CA ARG A 71 -3.07 11.24 1.41
C ARG A 71 -3.04 10.36 0.16
N GLY A 72 -3.96 9.41 0.05
CA GLY A 72 -3.96 8.45 -1.06
C GLY A 72 -5.31 7.75 -1.25
N ILE A 73 -5.38 6.83 -2.21
CA ILE A 73 -6.58 6.03 -2.46
C ILE A 73 -6.71 4.99 -1.35
N GLY A 74 -7.83 4.95 -0.64
CA GLY A 74 -7.99 4.11 0.56
C GLY A 74 -7.71 2.61 0.35
N VAL A 75 -8.07 2.05 -0.80
CA VAL A 75 -7.82 0.63 -1.13
C VAL A 75 -6.33 0.30 -1.27
N TYR A 76 -5.45 1.31 -1.38
CA TYR A 76 -4.02 1.12 -1.50
C TYR A 76 -3.47 0.26 -0.35
N ASP A 77 -3.83 0.56 0.90
CA ASP A 77 -3.34 -0.18 2.06
C ASP A 77 -3.84 -1.64 2.07
N VAL A 78 -5.06 -1.88 1.59
CA VAL A 78 -5.63 -3.24 1.45
C VAL A 78 -4.86 -4.03 0.40
N SER A 79 -4.66 -3.46 -0.79
CA SER A 79 -3.91 -4.11 -1.87
C SER A 79 -2.46 -4.36 -1.48
N TYR A 80 -1.83 -3.37 -0.82
CA TYR A 80 -0.43 -3.47 -0.40
C TYR A 80 -0.25 -4.55 0.67
N LEU A 81 -1.16 -4.66 1.65
CA LEU A 81 -1.17 -5.72 2.64
C LEU A 81 -1.21 -7.11 1.99
N ILE A 82 -2.15 -7.33 1.06
CA ILE A 82 -2.29 -8.61 0.34
C ILE A 82 -1.00 -8.98 -0.41
N ILE A 83 -0.43 -8.03 -1.14
CA ILE A 83 0.81 -8.25 -1.90
C ILE A 83 1.97 -8.59 -0.95
N ARG A 84 2.07 -7.90 0.19
CA ARG A 84 3.16 -8.08 1.16
C ARG A 84 3.05 -9.37 1.97
N CYS A 85 1.90 -10.04 1.99
CA CYS A 85 1.75 -11.39 2.53
C CYS A 85 2.50 -12.46 1.71
N ARG A 86 2.94 -12.16 0.48
CA ARG A 86 3.67 -13.10 -0.41
C ARG A 86 2.93 -14.43 -0.64
N LEU A 87 1.62 -14.35 -0.74
CA LEU A 87 0.74 -15.49 -1.01
C LEU A 87 0.97 -16.03 -2.42
N ASN A 88 0.74 -17.32 -2.62
CA ASN A 88 0.62 -17.87 -3.97
C ASN A 88 -0.66 -17.33 -4.66
N PRO A 89 -0.81 -17.45 -6.00
CA PRO A 89 -1.96 -16.90 -6.71
C PRO A 89 -3.31 -17.40 -6.19
N GLU A 90 -3.43 -18.68 -5.85
CA GLU A 90 -4.67 -19.27 -5.36
C GLU A 90 -5.05 -18.74 -3.95
N GLU A 91 -4.07 -18.66 -3.05
CA GLU A 91 -4.25 -18.06 -1.73
C GLU A 91 -4.60 -16.57 -1.83
N ARG A 92 -3.89 -15.84 -2.69
CA ARG A 92 -4.15 -14.42 -2.93
C ARG A 92 -5.58 -14.20 -3.40
N HIS A 93 -6.05 -15.01 -4.35
CA HIS A 93 -7.42 -14.92 -4.87
C HIS A 93 -8.44 -15.14 -3.75
N SER A 94 -8.26 -16.18 -2.93
CA SER A 94 -9.12 -16.45 -1.77
C SER A 94 -9.15 -15.29 -0.77
N PHE A 95 -8.00 -14.65 -0.52
CA PHE A 95 -7.91 -13.46 0.33
C PHE A 95 -8.61 -12.25 -0.30
N GLU A 96 -8.44 -12.00 -1.60
CA GLU A 96 -9.11 -10.91 -2.31
C GLU A 96 -10.63 -11.07 -2.29
N GLU A 97 -11.14 -12.28 -2.57
CA GLU A 97 -12.57 -12.61 -2.52
C GLU A 97 -13.17 -12.43 -1.12
N ALA A 98 -12.37 -12.61 -0.07
CA ALA A 98 -12.83 -12.42 1.31
C ALA A 98 -12.71 -10.96 1.79
N LEU A 99 -11.59 -10.29 1.49
CA LEU A 99 -11.21 -9.03 2.12
C LEU A 99 -11.81 -7.82 1.38
N ILE A 100 -11.86 -7.83 0.05
CA ILE A 100 -12.36 -6.70 -0.73
C ILE A 100 -13.84 -6.44 -0.44
N PRO A 101 -14.74 -7.44 -0.43
CA PRO A 101 -16.15 -7.20 -0.11
C PRO A 101 -16.34 -6.71 1.33
N ARG A 102 -15.57 -7.23 2.29
CA ARG A 102 -15.64 -6.76 3.70
C ARG A 102 -15.21 -5.30 3.84
N TYR A 103 -14.15 -4.91 3.14
CA TYR A 103 -13.70 -3.53 3.11
C TYR A 103 -14.75 -2.60 2.49
N HIS A 104 -15.34 -3.01 1.35
CA HIS A 104 -16.43 -2.27 0.70
C HIS A 104 -17.65 -2.11 1.62
N THR A 105 -18.15 -3.21 2.19
CA THR A 105 -19.29 -3.18 3.12
C THR A 105 -19.01 -2.25 4.30
N GLN A 106 -17.83 -2.33 4.92
CA GLN A 106 -17.50 -1.49 6.07
C GLN A 106 -17.46 0.00 5.72
N LEU A 107 -16.95 0.35 4.54
CA LEU A 107 -16.95 1.72 4.05
C LEU A 107 -18.38 2.23 3.83
N CYS A 108 -19.25 1.43 3.21
CA CYS A 108 -20.67 1.77 3.03
C CYS A 108 -21.41 1.94 4.35
N GLU A 109 -21.16 1.06 5.34
CA GLU A 109 -21.72 1.20 6.70
C GLU A 109 -21.26 2.47 7.40
N CYS A 110 -20.04 2.95 7.10
CA CYS A 110 -19.53 4.24 7.56
C CYS A 110 -20.00 5.44 6.73
N GLY A 111 -20.91 5.23 5.76
CA GLY A 111 -21.52 6.29 4.95
C GLY A 111 -20.76 6.69 3.70
N VAL A 112 -19.74 5.92 3.28
CA VAL A 112 -19.08 6.13 1.99
C VAL A 112 -19.91 5.50 0.88
N ASP A 113 -20.32 6.30 -0.10
CA ASP A 113 -21.14 5.87 -1.22
C ASP A 113 -20.53 6.30 -2.58
N GLY A 114 -21.26 6.06 -3.67
CA GLY A 114 -20.86 6.51 -5.00
C GLY A 114 -19.80 5.66 -5.71
N TYR A 115 -19.57 4.41 -5.27
CA TYR A 115 -18.67 3.46 -5.96
C TYR A 115 -19.15 2.00 -5.82
N SER A 116 -18.98 1.21 -6.89
CA SER A 116 -19.32 -0.21 -6.93
C SER A 116 -18.15 -1.10 -6.50
N LEU A 117 -18.47 -2.33 -6.10
CA LEU A 117 -17.51 -3.43 -6.01
C LEU A 117 -17.04 -3.87 -7.40
#